data_AF-A0A1E8Q9D0-F1
#
_entry.id   AF-A0A1E8Q9D0-F1
#
_cell.length_a   1.000
_cell.length_b   1.000
_cell.length_c   1.000
_cell.angle_alpha   90.00
_cell.angle_beta   90.00
_cell.angle_gamma   90.00
#
_symmetry.space_group_name_H-M   'P 1'
#
loop_
_entity.id
_entity.type
_entity.pdbx_description
1 polymer ?
#
loop_
_entity_poly.entity_id
_entity_poly.type
_entity_poly.pdbx_seq_one_letter_code
_entity_poly.pdbx_strand_id
1 'polypeptide(L)'
;MISKGLAYGWLAARRRVGEMVLPIVTTATGAFLVVIVFGMSAGIAAQSATLGHADEIGRAVVLIAVTVLLVGVVEVAVATTRTVAHRTRELGVLGANGIPRAPVVVALLVEPVVAAVLGAIVGVALAALCGWIVGVTGLAPAGVEVSGVLLGSGIAVVISIVAALATSIIPTWNAASRPPIRSLSAGG
;
A
#
# COMPACT_ATOMS: atom_id res chain seq x y z
N MET A 1 19.90 11.26 -14.36
CA MET A 1 20.23 10.07 -13.53
C MET A 1 19.00 9.45 -12.87
N ILE A 2 18.08 10.24 -12.32
CA ILE A 2 16.83 9.75 -11.68
C ILE A 2 15.97 8.88 -12.63
N SER A 3 15.81 9.29 -13.89
CA SER A 3 15.10 8.49 -14.92
C SER A 3 15.68 7.09 -15.12
N LYS A 4 17.01 6.93 -15.06
CA LYS A 4 17.66 5.60 -15.11
C LYS A 4 17.35 4.77 -13.86
N GLY A 5 17.27 5.41 -12.69
CA GLY A 5 16.85 4.76 -11.44
C GLY A 5 15.41 4.23 -11.52
N LEU A 6 14.48 5.03 -12.05
CA LEU A 6 13.09 4.61 -12.26
C LEU A 6 12.97 3.42 -13.23
N ALA A 7 13.68 3.48 -14.37
CA ALA A 7 13.68 2.39 -15.34
C ALA A 7 14.25 1.08 -14.75
N TYR A 8 15.35 1.18 -14.00
CA TYR A 8 15.92 0.02 -13.30
C TYR A 8 14.96 -0.52 -12.23
N GLY A 9 14.37 0.36 -11.42
CA GLY A 9 13.39 -0.02 -10.40
C GLY A 9 12.18 -0.75 -10.98
N TRP A 10 11.68 -0.31 -12.13
CA TRP A 10 10.57 -0.97 -12.82
C TRP A 10 10.93 -2.38 -13.31
N LEU A 11 12.12 -2.55 -13.91
CA LEU A 11 12.62 -3.86 -14.33
C LEU A 11 12.82 -4.80 -13.14
N ALA A 12 13.33 -4.28 -12.03
CA ALA A 12 13.51 -5.04 -10.79
C ALA A 12 12.15 -5.49 -10.22
N ALA A 13 11.17 -4.58 -10.13
CA ALA A 13 9.82 -4.88 -9.66
C ALA A 13 9.17 -5.99 -10.50
N ARG A 14 9.29 -5.92 -11.83
CA ARG A 14 8.72 -6.94 -12.73
C ARG A 14 9.32 -8.33 -12.52
N ARG A 15 10.61 -8.43 -12.20
CA ARG A 15 11.26 -9.73 -11.92
C ARG A 15 10.84 -10.32 -10.57
N ARG A 16 10.31 -9.49 -9.66
CA ARG A 16 9.99 -9.87 -8.27
C ARG A 16 8.50 -9.80 -7.95
N VAL A 17 7.65 -9.91 -8.97
CA VAL A 17 6.18 -9.91 -8.79
C VAL A 17 5.72 -10.92 -7.74
N GLY A 18 6.38 -12.09 -7.63
CA GLY A 18 6.07 -13.09 -6.61
C GLY A 18 6.29 -12.61 -5.17
N GLU A 19 7.34 -11.82 -4.91
CA GLU A 19 7.63 -11.25 -3.58
C GLU A 19 6.65 -10.12 -3.23
N MET A 20 6.03 -9.50 -4.24
CA MET A 20 5.09 -8.38 -4.07
C MET A 20 3.65 -8.82 -3.79
N VAL A 21 3.32 -10.11 -3.94
CA VAL A 21 1.94 -10.61 -3.77
C VAL A 21 1.40 -10.30 -2.38
N LEU A 22 2.17 -10.57 -1.33
CA LEU A 22 1.72 -10.37 0.04
C LEU A 22 1.43 -8.88 0.36
N PRO A 23 2.34 -7.92 0.07
CA PRO A 23 2.04 -6.49 0.18
C PRO A 23 0.84 -6.02 -0.64
N ILE A 24 0.67 -6.55 -1.87
CA ILE A 24 -0.46 -6.21 -2.74
C ILE A 24 -1.77 -6.66 -2.08
N VAL A 25 -1.84 -7.90 -1.58
CA VAL A 25 -3.05 -8.46 -0.96
C VAL A 25 -3.41 -7.73 0.32
N THR A 26 -2.44 -7.46 1.21
CA THR A 26 -2.73 -6.75 2.47
C THR A 26 -3.17 -5.31 2.22
N THR A 27 -2.55 -4.62 1.25
CA THR A 27 -2.99 -3.28 0.83
C THR A 27 -4.38 -3.32 0.19
N ALA A 28 -4.66 -4.33 -0.63
CA ALA A 28 -5.97 -4.51 -1.25
C ALA A 28 -7.09 -4.72 -0.23
N THR A 29 -6.84 -5.51 0.83
CA THR A 29 -7.80 -5.71 1.93
C THR A 29 -8.13 -4.39 2.63
N GLY A 30 -7.11 -3.57 2.91
CA GLY A 30 -7.29 -2.25 3.51
C GLY A 30 -8.07 -1.29 2.62
N ALA A 31 -7.67 -1.19 1.34
CA ALA A 31 -8.33 -0.35 0.36
C ALA A 31 -9.79 -0.76 0.16
N PHE A 32 -10.05 -2.08 0.07
CA PHE A 32 -11.39 -2.65 -0.02
C PHE A 32 -12.28 -2.18 1.14
N LEU A 33 -11.81 -2.32 2.38
CA LEU A 33 -12.59 -1.93 3.56
C LEU A 33 -12.88 -0.44 3.58
N VAL A 34 -11.90 0.41 3.24
CA VAL A 34 -12.11 1.86 3.16
C VAL A 34 -13.22 2.18 2.16
N VAL A 35 -13.14 1.65 0.93
CA VAL A 35 -14.16 1.92 -0.09
C VAL A 35 -15.56 1.47 0.36
N ILE A 36 -15.67 0.28 0.95
CA ILE A 36 -16.96 -0.25 1.44
C ILE A 36 -17.52 0.60 2.57
N VAL A 37 -16.69 0.98 3.56
CA VAL A 37 -17.16 1.77 4.71
C VAL A 37 -17.69 3.13 4.27
N PHE A 38 -17.00 3.81 3.35
CA PHE A 38 -17.49 5.08 2.82
C PHE A 38 -18.73 4.89 1.93
N GLY A 39 -18.76 3.86 1.09
CA GLY A 39 -19.91 3.53 0.25
C GLY A 39 -21.17 3.16 1.04
N MET A 40 -21.02 2.56 2.23
CA MET A 40 -22.13 2.15 3.09
C MET A 40 -22.41 3.15 4.24
N SER A 41 -21.78 4.33 4.22
CA SER A 41 -21.86 5.29 5.33
C SER A 41 -23.29 5.68 5.72
N ALA A 42 -24.18 5.92 4.75
CA ALA A 42 -25.59 6.21 4.99
C ALA A 42 -26.33 5.02 5.66
N GLY A 43 -26.06 3.79 5.22
CA GLY A 43 -26.64 2.59 5.82
C GLY A 43 -26.13 2.32 7.23
N ILE A 44 -24.82 2.52 7.45
CA ILE A 44 -24.20 2.44 8.77
C ILE A 44 -24.86 3.48 9.71
N ALA A 45 -25.04 4.72 9.27
CA ALA A 45 -25.68 5.76 10.07
C ALA A 45 -27.14 5.43 10.41
N ALA A 46 -27.94 4.98 9.44
CA ALA A 46 -29.33 4.62 9.64
C ALA A 46 -29.51 3.46 10.63
N GLN A 47 -28.71 2.40 10.50
CA GLN A 47 -28.77 1.23 11.37
C GLN A 47 -28.20 1.52 12.77
N SER A 48 -27.23 2.42 12.87
CA SER A 48 -26.64 2.79 14.15
C SER A 48 -27.53 3.75 14.96
N ALA A 49 -28.39 4.53 14.29
CA ALA A 49 -29.38 5.39 14.93
C ALA A 49 -30.45 4.58 15.68
N THR A 50 -30.88 3.43 15.15
CA THR A 50 -31.85 2.55 15.84
C THR A 50 -31.25 1.87 17.07
N LEU A 51 -29.92 1.76 17.13
CA LEU A 51 -29.16 1.24 18.26
C LEU A 51 -28.83 2.30 19.33
N GLY A 52 -29.17 3.58 19.09
CA GLY A 52 -28.93 4.68 20.03
C GLY A 52 -27.48 5.17 20.15
N HIS A 53 -26.54 4.63 19.35
CA HIS A 53 -25.09 4.91 19.45
C HIS A 53 -24.49 5.25 18.07
N ALA A 54 -25.19 6.06 17.27
CA ALA A 54 -24.86 6.31 15.86
C ALA A 54 -23.44 6.83 15.63
N ASP A 55 -23.05 7.87 16.39
CA ASP A 55 -21.75 8.52 16.22
C ASP A 55 -20.58 7.63 16.64
N GLU A 56 -20.77 6.83 17.70
CA GLU A 56 -19.75 5.93 18.23
C GLU A 56 -19.48 4.79 17.26
N ILE A 57 -20.54 4.16 16.73
CA ILE A 57 -20.43 3.07 15.76
C ILE A 57 -19.82 3.60 14.45
N GLY A 58 -20.27 4.75 13.95
CA GLY A 58 -19.71 5.36 12.75
C GLY A 58 -18.21 5.61 12.85
N ARG A 59 -17.75 6.21 13.97
CA ARG A 59 -16.32 6.43 14.23
C ARG A 59 -15.55 5.12 14.36
N ALA A 60 -16.10 4.14 15.08
CA ALA A 60 -15.46 2.84 15.26
C ALA A 60 -15.24 2.11 13.92
N VAL A 61 -16.23 2.10 13.03
CA VAL A 61 -16.13 1.44 11.72
C VAL A 61 -15.10 2.13 10.83
N VAL A 62 -15.04 3.47 10.82
CA VAL A 62 -14.01 4.21 10.09
C VAL A 62 -12.61 3.93 10.66
N LEU A 63 -12.46 3.90 11.99
CA LEU A 63 -11.17 3.55 12.62
C LEU A 63 -10.72 2.14 12.26
N ILE A 64 -11.64 1.17 12.24
CA ILE A 64 -11.34 -0.21 11.81
C ILE A 64 -10.84 -0.22 10.36
N ALA A 65 -11.54 0.46 9.44
CA ALA A 65 -11.11 0.50 8.03
C ALA A 65 -9.72 1.15 7.87
N VAL A 66 -9.48 2.28 8.55
CA VAL A 66 -8.18 2.98 8.50
C VAL A 66 -7.08 2.11 9.10
N THR A 67 -7.30 1.47 10.25
CA THR A 67 -6.30 0.60 10.89
C THR A 67 -5.94 -0.60 10.02
N VAL A 68 -6.91 -1.25 9.38
CA VAL A 68 -6.62 -2.35 8.45
C VAL A 68 -5.81 -1.86 7.23
N LEU A 69 -6.11 -0.67 6.72
CA LEU A 69 -5.28 -0.05 5.67
C LEU A 69 -3.84 0.19 6.14
N LEU A 70 -3.65 0.68 7.37
CA LEU A 70 -2.32 0.87 7.95
C LEU A 70 -1.55 -0.45 8.15
N VAL A 71 -2.23 -1.55 8.46
CA VAL A 71 -1.58 -2.88 8.50
C VAL A 71 -0.98 -3.23 7.13
N GLY A 72 -1.70 -2.97 6.03
CA GLY A 72 -1.15 -3.14 4.68
C GLY A 72 0.09 -2.30 4.43
N VAL A 73 0.08 -1.04 4.88
CA VAL A 73 1.23 -0.13 4.78
C VAL A 73 2.46 -0.66 5.54
N VAL A 74 2.25 -1.18 6.74
CA VAL A 74 3.33 -1.76 7.55
C VAL A 74 3.92 -2.97 6.83
N GLU A 75 3.09 -3.82 6.23
CA GLU A 75 3.56 -4.98 5.47
C GLU A 75 4.42 -4.56 4.25
N VAL A 76 4.03 -3.49 3.54
CA VAL A 76 4.86 -2.92 2.46
C VAL A 76 6.26 -2.52 2.97
N ALA A 77 6.34 -1.91 4.15
CA ALA A 77 7.61 -1.51 4.76
C ALA A 77 8.48 -2.73 5.15
N VAL A 78 7.85 -3.77 5.71
CA VAL A 78 8.51 -5.03 6.09
C VAL A 78 9.03 -5.74 4.85
N ALA A 79 8.22 -5.86 3.80
CA ALA A 79 8.61 -6.45 2.53
C ALA A 79 9.78 -5.68 1.89
N THR A 80 9.70 -4.35 1.85
CA THR A 80 10.79 -3.50 1.34
C THR A 80 12.08 -3.75 2.12
N THR A 81 12.00 -3.82 3.45
CA THR A 81 13.15 -4.09 4.32
C THR A 81 13.78 -5.45 4.02
N ARG A 82 12.97 -6.50 3.81
CA ARG A 82 13.46 -7.83 3.39
C ARG A 82 14.12 -7.76 2.01
N THR A 83 13.47 -7.14 1.04
CA THR A 83 14.01 -7.02 -0.32
C THR A 83 15.37 -6.32 -0.34
N VAL A 84 15.54 -5.21 0.38
CA VAL A 84 16.84 -4.51 0.43
C VAL A 84 17.89 -5.30 1.20
N ALA A 85 17.50 -6.11 2.18
CA ALA A 85 18.43 -6.98 2.91
C ALA A 85 19.02 -8.08 2.01
N HIS A 86 18.24 -8.61 1.05
CA HIS A 86 18.74 -9.58 0.07
C HIS A 86 19.61 -8.95 -1.03
N ARG A 87 19.64 -7.61 -1.15
CA ARG A 87 20.39 -6.88 -2.19
C ARG A 87 21.60 -6.12 -1.65
N THR A 88 22.08 -6.44 -0.46
CA THR A 88 23.23 -5.75 0.16
C THR A 88 24.47 -5.75 -0.71
N ARG A 89 24.84 -6.90 -1.31
CA ARG A 89 26.02 -7.03 -2.18
C ARG A 89 25.88 -6.20 -3.46
N GLU A 90 24.72 -6.23 -4.11
CA GLU A 90 24.44 -5.43 -5.31
C GLU A 90 24.58 -3.93 -5.01
N LEU A 91 23.97 -3.46 -3.91
CA LEU A 91 24.06 -2.07 -3.45
C LEU A 91 25.51 -1.69 -3.10
N GLY A 92 26.28 -2.61 -2.53
CA GLY A 92 27.70 -2.43 -2.24
C GLY A 92 28.56 -2.23 -3.48
N VAL A 93 28.29 -2.99 -4.55
CA VAL A 93 28.96 -2.81 -5.85
C VAL A 93 28.60 -1.47 -6.48
N LEU A 94 27.33 -1.07 -6.43
CA LEU A 94 26.90 0.25 -6.92
C LEU A 94 27.59 1.38 -6.15
N GLY A 95 27.67 1.27 -4.82
CA GLY A 95 28.36 2.23 -3.95
C GLY A 95 29.87 2.27 -4.18
N ALA A 96 30.52 1.13 -4.40
CA ALA A 96 31.97 1.06 -4.71
C ALA A 96 32.31 1.74 -6.04
N ASN A 97 31.40 1.71 -7.01
CA ASN A 97 31.53 2.39 -8.29
C ASN A 97 31.19 3.90 -8.24
N GLY A 98 30.95 4.47 -7.04
CA GLY A 98 30.71 5.89 -6.86
C GLY A 98 29.33 6.38 -7.31
N ILE A 99 28.35 5.49 -7.46
CA ILE A 99 26.98 5.89 -7.82
C ILE A 99 26.34 6.68 -6.67
N PRO A 100 25.75 7.85 -6.92
CA PRO A 100 25.11 8.64 -5.88
C PRO A 100 23.88 7.90 -5.30
N ARG A 101 23.64 8.09 -4.01
CA ARG A 101 22.54 7.45 -3.26
C ARG A 101 21.14 7.72 -3.81
N ALA A 102 20.87 8.93 -4.30
CA ALA A 102 19.51 9.34 -4.66
C ALA A 102 18.90 8.50 -5.80
N PRO A 103 19.57 8.27 -6.94
CA PRO A 103 19.09 7.33 -7.97
C PRO A 103 18.87 5.91 -7.47
N VAL A 104 19.68 5.44 -6.52
CA VAL A 104 19.55 4.09 -5.92
C VAL A 104 18.31 4.02 -5.03
N VAL A 105 18.09 5.03 -4.19
CA VAL A 105 16.88 5.13 -3.35
C VAL A 105 15.63 5.19 -4.23
N VAL A 106 15.63 6.02 -5.28
CA VAL A 106 14.50 6.10 -6.22
C VAL A 106 14.22 4.74 -6.86
N ALA A 107 15.26 4.02 -7.28
CA ALA A 107 15.09 2.69 -7.87
C ALA A 107 14.48 1.68 -6.88
N LEU A 108 14.88 1.73 -5.61
CA LEU A 108 14.34 0.85 -4.57
C LEU A 108 12.91 1.21 -4.17
N LEU A 109 12.51 2.47 -4.28
CA LEU A 109 11.14 2.93 -3.96
C LEU A 109 10.11 2.56 -5.03
N VAL A 110 10.52 2.24 -6.26
CA VAL A 110 9.58 1.82 -7.31
C VAL A 110 8.80 0.59 -6.88
N GLU A 111 9.46 -0.38 -6.26
CA GLU A 111 8.86 -1.66 -5.87
C GLU A 111 7.70 -1.50 -4.86
N PRO A 112 7.87 -0.84 -3.69
CA PRO A 112 6.77 -0.61 -2.75
C PRO A 112 5.66 0.26 -3.34
N VAL A 113 5.99 1.26 -4.17
CA VAL A 113 4.98 2.10 -4.82
C VAL A 113 4.12 1.27 -5.78
N VAL A 114 4.73 0.41 -6.59
CA VAL A 114 4.00 -0.46 -7.52
C VAL A 114 3.11 -1.45 -6.75
N ALA A 115 3.62 -2.04 -5.66
CA ALA A 115 2.81 -2.90 -4.80
C ALA A 115 1.59 -2.15 -4.21
N ALA A 116 1.80 -0.93 -3.71
CA ALA A 116 0.73 -0.13 -3.12
C ALA A 116 -0.33 0.29 -4.16
N VAL A 117 0.09 0.70 -5.35
CA VAL A 117 -0.82 1.06 -6.46
C VAL A 117 -1.63 -0.15 -6.91
N LEU A 118 -0.98 -1.30 -7.13
CA LEU A 118 -1.68 -2.52 -7.54
C LEU A 118 -2.65 -3.00 -6.46
N GLY A 119 -2.22 -2.99 -5.20
CA GLY A 119 -3.08 -3.33 -4.06
C GLY A 119 -4.30 -2.41 -3.98
N ALA A 120 -4.11 -1.09 -4.06
CA ALA A 120 -5.21 -0.13 -4.02
C ALA A 120 -6.19 -0.33 -5.20
N ILE A 121 -5.69 -0.51 -6.42
CA ILE A 121 -6.54 -0.75 -7.61
C ILE A 121 -7.36 -2.03 -7.43
N VAL A 122 -6.73 -3.13 -7.00
CA VAL A 122 -7.41 -4.41 -6.78
C VAL A 122 -8.45 -4.27 -5.67
N GLY A 123 -8.11 -3.64 -4.55
CA GLY A 123 -9.04 -3.42 -3.44
C GLY A 123 -10.25 -2.58 -3.84
N VAL A 124 -10.03 -1.49 -4.58
CA VAL A 124 -11.09 -0.63 -5.12
C VAL A 124 -11.98 -1.41 -6.08
N ALA A 125 -11.41 -2.17 -7.01
CA ALA A 125 -12.17 -2.96 -7.97
C ALA A 125 -13.03 -4.03 -7.28
N LEU A 126 -12.47 -4.72 -6.29
CA LEU A 126 -13.20 -5.70 -5.49
C LEU A 126 -14.31 -5.04 -4.67
N ALA A 127 -14.07 -3.86 -4.10
CA ALA A 127 -15.09 -3.13 -3.34
C ALA A 127 -16.23 -2.64 -4.22
N ALA A 128 -15.93 -2.13 -5.41
CA ALA A 128 -16.94 -1.74 -6.39
C ALA A 128 -17.78 -2.95 -6.83
N LEU A 129 -17.15 -4.08 -7.10
CA LEU A 129 -17.83 -5.33 -7.45
C LEU A 129 -18.72 -5.82 -6.29
N CYS A 130 -18.20 -5.88 -5.07
CA CYS A 130 -18.98 -6.27 -3.89
C CYS A 130 -20.14 -5.30 -3.62
N GLY A 131 -19.90 -4.00 -3.72
CA GLY A 131 -20.94 -2.98 -3.55
C GLY A 131 -22.06 -3.12 -4.57
N TRP A 132 -21.71 -3.39 -5.83
CA TRP A 132 -22.70 -3.69 -6.88
C TRP A 132 -23.50 -4.97 -6.58
N ILE A 133 -22.83 -6.07 -6.21
CA ILE A 133 -23.49 -7.34 -5.83
C ILE A 133 -24.47 -7.14 -4.67
N VAL A 134 -24.04 -6.42 -3.62
CA VAL A 134 -24.88 -6.14 -2.45
C VAL A 134 -26.07 -5.25 -2.82
N GLY A 135 -25.87 -4.29 -3.73
CA GLY A 135 -26.94 -3.44 -4.26
C GLY A 135 -28.00 -4.23 -5.05
N VAL A 136 -27.60 -5.13 -5.94
CA VAL A 136 -28.55 -5.90 -6.77
C VAL A 136 -29.25 -7.03 -6.02
N THR A 137 -28.63 -7.56 -4.96
CA THR A 137 -29.20 -8.63 -4.13
C THR A 137 -30.16 -8.12 -3.05
N GLY A 138 -30.23 -6.80 -2.84
CA GLY A 138 -31.03 -6.19 -1.77
C GLY A 138 -30.48 -6.45 -0.36
N LEU A 139 -29.24 -6.94 -0.24
CA LEU A 139 -28.59 -7.22 1.05
C LEU A 139 -28.26 -5.94 1.84
N ALA A 140 -28.24 -4.77 1.18
CA ALA A 140 -28.15 -3.47 1.84
C ALA A 140 -29.46 -2.68 1.65
N PRO A 141 -30.36 -2.63 2.66
CA PRO A 141 -31.63 -1.90 2.58
C PRO A 141 -31.46 -0.41 2.31
N ALA A 142 -30.39 0.18 2.82
CA ALA A 142 -30.02 1.58 2.59
C ALA A 142 -29.17 1.79 1.31
N GLY A 143 -28.86 0.72 0.58
CA GLY A 143 -28.03 0.76 -0.62
C GLY A 143 -26.55 1.02 -0.37
N VAL A 144 -25.80 1.15 -1.47
CA VAL A 144 -24.40 1.56 -1.51
C VAL A 144 -24.32 2.87 -2.28
N GLU A 145 -23.85 3.93 -1.63
CA GLU A 145 -23.80 5.26 -2.22
C GLU A 145 -22.58 5.40 -3.14
N VAL A 146 -22.83 5.75 -4.41
CA VAL A 146 -21.78 5.90 -5.43
C VAL A 146 -20.79 7.00 -5.04
N SER A 147 -21.27 8.10 -4.45
CA SER A 147 -20.42 9.21 -3.99
C SER A 147 -19.42 8.73 -2.91
N GLY A 148 -19.89 7.90 -1.97
CA GLY A 148 -19.09 7.30 -0.91
C GLY A 148 -18.06 6.31 -1.46
N VAL A 149 -18.45 5.49 -2.45
CA VAL A 149 -17.52 4.58 -3.15
C VAL A 149 -16.41 5.37 -3.85
N LEU A 150 -16.75 6.45 -4.56
CA LEU A 150 -15.77 7.29 -5.25
C LEU A 150 -14.81 7.99 -4.28
N LEU A 151 -15.35 8.55 -3.20
CA LEU A 151 -14.56 9.21 -2.15
C LEU A 151 -13.65 8.22 -1.44
N GLY A 152 -14.18 7.07 -1.03
CA GLY A 152 -13.40 5.99 -0.41
C GLY A 152 -12.31 5.47 -1.35
N SER A 153 -12.58 5.35 -2.64
CA SER A 153 -11.59 4.94 -3.65
C SER A 153 -10.44 5.94 -3.76
N GLY A 154 -10.75 7.24 -3.82
CA GLY A 154 -9.75 8.30 -3.85
C GLY A 154 -8.87 8.28 -2.59
N ILE A 155 -9.49 8.18 -1.41
CA ILE A 155 -8.79 8.10 -0.12
C ILE A 155 -7.88 6.86 -0.09
N ALA A 156 -8.39 5.69 -0.46
CA ALA A 156 -7.63 4.45 -0.45
C ALA A 156 -6.38 4.55 -1.33
N VAL A 157 -6.53 5.02 -2.58
CA VAL A 157 -5.39 5.17 -3.51
C VAL A 157 -4.36 6.16 -3.00
N VAL A 158 -4.79 7.35 -2.56
CA VAL A 158 -3.87 8.39 -2.08
C VAL A 158 -3.13 7.93 -0.82
N ILE A 159 -3.85 7.39 0.16
CA ILE A 159 -3.24 6.93 1.41
C ILE A 159 -2.29 5.77 1.16
N SER A 160 -2.67 4.76 0.35
CA SER A 160 -1.79 3.64 0.04
C SER A 160 -0.46 4.09 -0.57
N ILE A 161 -0.49 5.02 -1.54
CA ILE A 161 0.74 5.51 -2.19
C ILE A 161 1.58 6.34 -1.23
N VAL A 162 0.97 7.33 -0.55
CA VAL A 162 1.68 8.23 0.37
C VAL A 162 2.29 7.44 1.52
N ALA A 163 1.54 6.52 2.09
CA ALA A 163 1.97 5.74 3.23
C ALA A 163 3.07 4.74 2.82
N ALA A 164 2.98 4.08 1.66
CA ALA A 164 4.05 3.22 1.14
C ALA A 164 5.36 3.98 0.91
N LEU A 165 5.30 5.21 0.37
CA LEU A 165 6.46 6.08 0.24
C LEU A 165 7.03 6.46 1.61
N ALA A 166 6.17 6.90 2.52
CA ALA A 166 6.57 7.36 3.86
C ALA A 166 7.23 6.25 4.69
N THR A 167 6.73 5.02 4.62
CA THR A 167 7.29 3.91 5.40
C THR A 167 8.52 3.28 4.74
N SER A 168 8.61 3.33 3.41
CA SER A 168 9.72 2.72 2.66
C SER A 168 10.94 3.62 2.49
N ILE A 169 10.81 4.94 2.71
CA ILE A 169 11.94 5.87 2.53
C ILE A 169 13.10 5.59 3.51
N ILE A 170 12.80 5.29 4.77
CA ILE A 170 13.80 5.04 5.80
C ILE A 170 14.62 3.79 5.49
N PRO A 171 14.03 2.60 5.26
CA PRO A 171 14.81 1.39 4.97
C PRO A 171 15.60 1.49 3.66
N THR A 172 15.03 2.12 2.62
CA THR A 172 15.72 2.28 1.32
C THR A 172 16.90 3.25 1.41
N TRP A 173 16.73 4.37 2.14
CA TRP A 173 17.82 5.32 2.39
C TRP A 173 18.95 4.70 3.21
N ASN A 174 18.60 3.96 4.25
CA ASN A 174 19.57 3.27 5.09
C ASN A 174 20.33 2.22 4.29
N ALA A 175 19.65 1.45 3.43
CA ALA A 175 20.30 0.46 2.57
C ALA A 175 21.28 1.11 1.56
N ALA A 176 20.86 2.21 0.92
CA ALA A 176 21.69 2.94 -0.04
C ALA A 176 22.89 3.67 0.60
N SER A 177 22.85 3.91 1.92
CA SER A 177 23.91 4.62 2.67
C SER A 177 24.92 3.69 3.34
N ARG A 178 24.79 2.35 3.20
CA ARG A 178 25.73 1.40 3.81
C ARG A 178 27.11 1.47 3.14
N PRO A 179 28.22 1.49 3.91
CA PRO A 179 29.56 1.50 3.34
C PRO A 179 29.84 0.27 2.46
N PRO A 180 30.42 0.43 1.25
CA PRO A 180 30.67 -0.67 0.31
C PRO A 180 31.43 -1.84 0.93
N ILE A 181 32.47 -1.54 1.73
CA ILE A 181 33.28 -2.56 2.40
C ILE A 181 32.43 -3.50 3.28
N ARG A 182 31.48 -2.95 4.05
CA ARG A 182 30.61 -3.76 4.92
C ARG A 182 29.62 -4.58 4.10
N SER A 183 29.04 -4.00 3.05
CA SER A 183 28.10 -4.72 2.17
C SER A 183 28.76 -5.84 1.36
N LEU A 184 30.06 -5.73 1.07
CA LEU A 184 30.82 -6.73 0.33
C LEU A 184 31.42 -7.81 1.25
N SER A 185 31.74 -7.46 2.50
CA SER A 185 32.30 -8.41 3.49
C SER A 185 31.25 -9.18 4.28
N ALA A 186 30.02 -8.65 4.42
CA ALA A 186 28.95 -9.26 5.22
C ALA A 186 28.14 -10.36 4.49
N GLY A 187 28.61 -10.83 3.33
CA GLY A 187 27.94 -11.85 2.52
C GLY A 187 28.50 -13.27 2.70
N GLY A 188 28.93 -13.62 3.92
CA GLY A 188 29.37 -14.97 4.30
C GLY A 188 28.32 -15.68 5.14
#